data_AF-W4VBX6-F1
#
_entry.id   AF-W4VBX6-F1
#
_cell.length_a   1.000
_cell.length_b   1.000
_cell.length_c   1.000
_cell.angle_alpha   90.00
_cell.angle_beta   90.00
_cell.angle_gamma   90.00
#
_symmetry.space_group_name_H-M   'P 1'
#
loop_
_entity.id
_entity.type
_entity.pdbx_description
1 polymer ?
#
loop_
_entity_poly.entity_id
_entity_poly.type
_entity_poly.pdbx_seq_one_letter_code
_entity_poly.pdbx_strand_id
1 'polypeptide(L)'
;MMENNASVSKKPVVKVYIILLLAGILVLSALLAALIAYQTGLIYGDFSKLATVNGEPVYVREYKMKLKSNTTEVLNYSNQNYGAEAKDSFRVNSYISEVPVEVARKKALDDIVEVKVQQILAKEKGIIESTDYKEFLKELENENRQRKDALKHNKIVYGPIIMGKLNISSILLTIWFQSLRKI
;
A
#
# COMPACT_ATOMS: atom_id res chain seq x y z
N MET A 1 -51.90 -55.73 -35.00
CA MET A 1 -51.34 -55.33 -33.69
C MET A 1 -50.18 -54.38 -33.95
N MET A 2 -50.41 -53.07 -33.82
CA MET A 2 -49.39 -52.03 -33.97
C MET A 2 -49.61 -50.98 -32.86
N GLU A 3 -48.67 -50.89 -31.93
CA GLU A 3 -48.40 -49.72 -31.08
C GLU A 3 -46.87 -49.64 -31.04
N ASN A 4 -46.17 -48.80 -31.80
CA ASN A 4 -46.15 -47.34 -31.91
C ASN A 4 -45.63 -46.62 -30.64
N ASN A 5 -44.31 -46.44 -30.63
CA ASN A 5 -43.53 -45.25 -30.27
C ASN A 5 -43.76 -44.55 -28.92
N ALA A 6 -42.68 -44.37 -28.16
CA ALA A 6 -41.91 -43.12 -28.20
C ALA A 6 -40.81 -43.15 -27.12
N SER A 7 -39.56 -43.30 -27.54
CA SER A 7 -38.40 -43.04 -26.70
C SER A 7 -38.29 -41.52 -26.48
N VAL A 8 -38.86 -41.04 -25.37
CA VAL A 8 -38.79 -39.62 -24.98
C VAL A 8 -37.32 -39.26 -24.70
N SER A 9 -36.70 -38.58 -25.66
CA SER A 9 -35.33 -38.05 -25.58
C SER A 9 -35.26 -36.93 -24.54
N LYS A 10 -34.92 -37.27 -23.29
CA LYS A 10 -34.74 -36.33 -22.16
C LYS A 10 -33.49 -35.41 -22.28
N LYS A 11 -32.84 -35.37 -23.44
CA LYS A 11 -31.56 -34.67 -23.68
C LYS A 11 -31.60 -33.13 -23.59
N PRO A 12 -32.67 -32.40 -23.97
CA PRO A 12 -32.63 -30.93 -23.96
C PRO A 12 -32.82 -30.36 -22.54
N VAL A 13 -33.61 -31.03 -21.70
CA VAL A 13 -33.95 -30.55 -20.35
C VAL A 13 -32.71 -30.59 -19.43
N VAL A 14 -31.90 -31.64 -19.50
CA VAL A 14 -30.65 -31.75 -18.73
C VAL A 14 -29.64 -30.67 -19.14
N LYS A 15 -29.55 -30.33 -20.44
CA LYS A 15 -28.67 -29.25 -20.92
C LYS A 15 -29.08 -27.88 -20.37
N VAL A 16 -30.38 -27.59 -20.26
CA VAL A 16 -30.87 -26.33 -19.68
C VAL A 16 -30.48 -26.22 -18.20
N TYR A 17 -30.61 -27.29 -17.42
CA TYR A 17 -30.18 -27.29 -16.02
C TYR A 17 -28.66 -27.11 -15.87
N ILE A 18 -27.85 -27.71 -16.74
CA ILE A 18 -26.40 -27.52 -16.75
C ILE A 18 -26.04 -26.06 -17.06
N ILE A 19 -26.70 -25.44 -18.05
CA ILE A 19 -26.46 -24.03 -18.41
C ILE A 19 -26.84 -23.10 -17.25
N LEU A 20 -27.97 -23.34 -16.58
CA LEU A 20 -28.41 -22.54 -15.42
C LEU A 20 -27.45 -22.69 -14.22
N LEU A 21 -26.93 -23.90 -13.97
CA LEU A 21 -25.92 -24.11 -12.94
C LEU A 21 -24.61 -23.38 -13.25
N LEU A 22 -24.14 -23.43 -14.50
CA LEU A 22 -22.94 -22.72 -14.93
C LEU A 22 -23.11 -21.20 -14.82
N ALA A 23 -24.26 -20.67 -15.23
CA ALA A 23 -24.57 -19.25 -15.08
C ALA A 23 -24.62 -18.83 -13.60
N GLY A 24 -25.21 -19.65 -12.74
CA GLY A 24 -25.25 -19.41 -11.29
C GLY A 24 -23.86 -19.36 -10.65
N ILE A 25 -22.97 -20.29 -11.00
CA ILE A 25 -21.58 -20.30 -10.53
C ILE A 25 -20.82 -19.04 -11.00
N LEU A 26 -21.07 -18.59 -12.23
CA LEU A 26 -20.42 -17.41 -12.80
C LEU A 26 -20.87 -16.11 -12.12
N VAL A 27 -22.15 -16.00 -11.76
CA VAL A 27 -22.66 -14.87 -10.96
C VAL A 27 -22.09 -14.90 -9.54
N LEU A 28 -22.05 -16.08 -8.91
CA LEU A 28 -21.48 -16.22 -7.56
C LEU A 28 -19.98 -15.88 -7.52
N SER A 29 -19.22 -16.29 -8.53
CA SER A 29 -17.79 -15.99 -8.61
C SER A 29 -17.54 -14.50 -8.84
N ALA A 30 -18.35 -13.82 -9.65
CA ALA A 30 -18.29 -12.38 -9.84
C ALA A 30 -18.62 -11.61 -8.55
N LEU A 31 -19.65 -12.04 -7.81
CA LEU A 31 -20.00 -11.46 -6.51
C LEU A 31 -18.90 -11.67 -5.47
N LEU A 32 -18.29 -12.85 -5.44
CA LEU A 32 -17.18 -13.15 -4.54
C LEU A 32 -15.93 -12.32 -4.89
N ALA A 33 -15.62 -12.17 -6.18
CA ALA A 33 -14.53 -11.31 -6.64
C ALA A 33 -14.77 -9.83 -6.29
N ALA A 34 -16.01 -9.34 -6.43
CA ALA A 34 -16.38 -7.98 -6.05
C ALA A 34 -16.27 -7.76 -4.53
N LEU A 35 -16.70 -8.74 -3.72
CA LEU A 35 -16.57 -8.70 -2.26
C LEU A 35 -15.11 -8.69 -1.82
N ILE A 36 -14.27 -9.54 -2.43
CA ILE A 36 -12.82 -9.57 -2.18
C ILE A 36 -12.19 -8.23 -2.60
N ALA A 37 -12.57 -7.68 -3.76
CA ALA A 37 -12.06 -6.39 -4.23
C ALA A 37 -12.43 -5.22 -3.29
N TYR A 38 -13.65 -5.24 -2.74
CA TYR A 38 -14.11 -4.29 -1.74
C TYR A 38 -13.32 -4.42 -0.43
N GLN A 39 -13.16 -5.65 0.10
CA GLN A 39 -12.43 -5.90 1.36
C GLN A 39 -10.92 -5.63 1.25
N THR A 40 -10.31 -5.92 0.10
CA THR A 40 -8.88 -5.68 -0.13
C THR A 40 -8.56 -4.23 -0.50
N GLY A 41 -9.58 -3.37 -0.65
CA GLY A 41 -9.39 -1.98 -1.07
C GLY A 41 -8.85 -1.86 -2.50
N LEU A 42 -9.01 -2.88 -3.35
CA LEU A 42 -8.65 -2.85 -4.78
C LEU A 42 -9.43 -1.79 -5.58
N ILE A 43 -10.51 -1.25 -4.99
CA ILE A 43 -11.34 -0.19 -5.58
C ILE A 43 -10.68 1.19 -5.44
N TYR A 44 -9.78 1.37 -4.45
CA TYR A 44 -9.08 2.64 -4.25
C TYR A 44 -7.72 2.64 -4.93
N GLY A 45 -7.60 3.41 -6.01
CA GLY A 45 -6.31 3.68 -6.65
C GLY A 45 -5.31 4.30 -5.67
N ASP A 46 -4.02 4.12 -5.96
CA ASP A 46 -2.90 4.58 -5.13
C ASP A 46 -2.99 6.05 -4.70
N PHE A 47 -3.56 6.91 -5.55
CA PHE A 47 -3.72 8.33 -5.29
C PHE A 47 -5.15 8.75 -4.98
N SER A 48 -5.98 7.79 -4.54
CA SER A 48 -7.25 8.11 -3.92
C SER A 48 -6.98 8.78 -2.58
N LYS A 49 -7.71 9.87 -2.28
CA LYS A 49 -7.62 10.56 -1.00
C LYS A 49 -8.19 9.65 0.08
N LEU A 50 -7.36 9.28 1.05
CA LEU A 50 -7.72 8.44 2.19
C LEU A 50 -8.18 9.29 3.38
N ALA A 51 -7.46 10.38 3.65
CA ALA A 51 -7.72 11.28 4.77
C ALA A 51 -7.15 12.68 4.47
N THR A 52 -7.26 13.58 5.45
CA THR A 52 -6.61 14.90 5.43
C THR A 52 -5.98 15.21 6.78
N VAL A 53 -4.85 15.91 6.78
CA VAL A 53 -4.25 16.51 7.98
C VAL A 53 -4.19 18.02 7.75
N ASN A 54 -4.89 18.80 8.57
CA ASN A 54 -5.00 20.26 8.40
C ASN A 54 -5.38 20.70 6.97
N GLY A 55 -6.28 19.96 6.32
CA GLY A 55 -6.72 20.24 4.95
C GLY A 55 -5.82 19.67 3.83
N GLU A 56 -4.59 19.26 4.14
CA GLU A 56 -3.68 18.63 3.17
C GLU A 56 -4.01 17.13 2.97
N PRO A 57 -4.02 16.62 1.73
CA PRO A 57 -4.45 15.26 1.45
C PRO A 57 -3.42 14.21 1.92
N VAL A 58 -3.93 13.09 2.43
CA VAL A 58 -3.18 11.85 2.65
C VAL A 58 -3.72 10.82 1.66
N TYR A 59 -2.83 10.24 0.85
CA TYR A 59 -3.21 9.28 -0.17
C TYR A 59 -3.05 7.82 0.28
N VAL A 60 -3.82 6.92 -0.33
CA VAL A 60 -3.73 5.47 -0.06
C VAL A 60 -2.31 4.92 -0.19
N ARG A 61 -1.55 5.35 -1.20
CA ARG A 61 -0.18 4.91 -1.43
C ARG A 61 0.78 5.37 -0.33
N GLU A 62 0.64 6.61 0.13
CA GLU A 62 1.42 7.16 1.24
C GLU A 62 1.18 6.34 2.52
N TYR A 63 -0.09 6.05 2.80
CA TYR A 63 -0.48 5.20 3.92
C TYR A 63 0.07 3.77 3.81
N LYS A 64 -0.13 3.10 2.66
CA LYS A 64 0.38 1.73 2.42
C LYS A 64 1.88 1.64 2.62
N MET A 65 2.62 2.66 2.14
CA MET A 65 4.07 2.72 2.30
C MET A 65 4.45 2.83 3.78
N LYS A 66 3.78 3.68 4.55
CA LYS A 66 4.07 3.86 5.97
C LYS A 66 3.67 2.65 6.81
N LEU A 67 2.51 2.06 6.50
CA LEU A 67 2.05 0.81 7.08
C LEU A 67 3.07 -0.31 6.86
N LYS A 68 3.58 -0.48 5.63
CA LYS A 68 4.61 -1.48 5.34
C LYS A 68 5.87 -1.30 6.20
N SER A 69 6.36 -0.07 6.32
CA SER A 69 7.53 0.24 7.15
C SER A 69 7.29 -0.12 8.62
N ASN A 70 6.14 0.28 9.16
CA ASN A 70 5.81 0.06 10.57
C ASN A 70 5.47 -1.39 10.87
N THR A 71 4.88 -2.14 9.93
CA THR A 71 4.70 -3.59 10.09
C THR A 71 6.06 -4.28 10.23
N THR A 72 7.05 -3.93 9.41
CA THR A 72 8.40 -4.51 9.54
C THR A 72 9.05 -4.15 10.88
N GLU A 73 8.91 -2.90 11.33
CA GLU A 73 9.46 -2.44 12.61
C GLU A 73 8.79 -3.15 13.81
N VAL A 74 7.46 -3.20 13.84
CA VAL A 74 6.69 -3.84 14.91
C VAL A 74 6.98 -5.34 14.96
N LEU A 75 7.04 -6.04 13.81
CA LEU A 75 7.40 -7.46 13.78
C LEU A 75 8.81 -7.70 14.31
N ASN A 76 9.78 -6.84 13.94
CA ASN A 76 11.15 -6.95 14.44
C ASN A 76 11.20 -6.73 15.97
N TYR A 77 10.51 -5.71 16.47
CA TYR A 77 10.41 -5.44 17.91
C TYR A 77 9.74 -6.60 18.66
N SER A 78 8.63 -7.14 18.15
CA SER A 78 7.94 -8.28 18.75
C SER A 78 8.83 -9.53 18.79
N ASN A 79 9.55 -9.81 17.70
CA ASN A 79 10.48 -10.95 17.65
C ASN A 79 11.66 -10.79 18.61
N GLN A 80 12.18 -9.58 18.80
CA GLN A 80 13.29 -9.31 19.71
C GLN A 80 12.87 -9.39 21.19
N ASN A 81 11.69 -8.88 21.54
CA ASN A 81 11.25 -8.80 22.94
C ASN A 81 10.49 -10.04 23.43
N TYR A 82 9.80 -10.77 22.54
CA TYR A 82 9.00 -11.94 22.90
C TYR A 82 9.51 -13.25 22.29
N GLY A 83 10.43 -13.20 21.32
CA GLY A 83 10.98 -14.39 20.66
C GLY A 83 11.91 -15.25 21.53
N ALA A 84 12.37 -14.73 22.67
CA ALA A 84 13.17 -15.48 23.64
C ALA A 84 12.32 -16.36 24.58
N GLU A 85 11.07 -15.97 24.87
CA GLU A 85 10.17 -16.69 25.78
C GLU A 85 9.21 -17.66 25.05
N ALA A 86 9.02 -17.48 23.74
CA ALA A 86 8.09 -18.27 22.93
C ALA A 86 8.64 -19.64 22.46
N LYS A 87 9.86 -20.04 22.85
CA LYS A 87 10.42 -21.35 22.49
C LYS A 87 9.70 -22.54 23.14
N ASP A 88 8.99 -22.32 24.25
CA ASP A 88 8.28 -23.39 24.98
C ASP A 88 6.75 -23.34 24.88
N SER A 89 6.17 -22.37 24.17
CA SER A 89 4.70 -22.24 24.06
C SER A 89 4.24 -21.94 22.63
N PHE A 90 4.36 -22.94 21.77
CA PHE A 90 3.89 -22.95 20.37
C PHE A 90 2.35 -22.79 20.20
N ARG A 91 1.61 -22.41 21.25
CA ARG A 91 0.14 -22.28 21.27
C ARG A 91 -0.36 -20.92 21.77
N VAL A 92 0.43 -19.85 21.72
CA VAL A 92 -0.10 -18.51 21.99
C VAL A 92 -0.66 -17.88 20.71
N ASN A 93 -1.85 -18.38 20.37
CA ASN A 93 -3.02 -17.76 19.73
C ASN A 93 -2.83 -16.69 18.64
N SER A 94 -3.66 -16.81 17.61
CA SER A 94 -4.04 -15.79 16.61
C SER A 94 -4.23 -14.37 17.16
N TYR A 95 -4.56 -14.23 18.45
CA TYR A 95 -4.64 -12.95 19.19
C TYR A 95 -3.32 -12.16 19.20
N ILE A 96 -2.16 -12.84 19.24
CA ILE A 96 -0.84 -12.18 19.17
C ILE A 96 -0.54 -11.66 17.76
N SER A 97 -1.21 -12.14 16.71
CA SER A 97 -1.01 -11.61 15.35
C SER A 97 -1.89 -10.41 15.02
N GLU A 98 -3.06 -10.26 15.68
CA GLU A 98 -3.96 -9.12 15.48
C GLU A 98 -3.42 -7.85 16.15
N VAL A 99 -2.81 -7.96 17.34
CA VAL A 99 -2.25 -6.82 18.08
C VAL A 99 -1.11 -6.10 17.31
N PRO A 100 -0.10 -6.78 16.73
CA PRO A 100 0.95 -6.15 15.92
C PRO A 100 0.43 -5.40 14.70
N VAL A 101 -0.64 -5.90 14.06
CA VAL A 101 -1.20 -5.25 12.88
C VAL A 101 -1.96 -3.99 13.26
N GLU A 102 -2.75 -4.01 14.34
CA GLU A 102 -3.42 -2.81 14.85
C GLU A 102 -2.42 -1.76 15.34
N VAL A 103 -1.36 -2.18 16.04
CA VAL A 103 -0.27 -1.30 16.48
C VAL A 103 0.46 -0.69 15.28
N ALA A 104 0.80 -1.49 14.26
CA ALA A 104 1.43 -0.98 13.04
C ALA A 104 0.55 0.02 12.29
N ARG A 105 -0.77 -0.23 12.24
CA ARG A 105 -1.74 0.72 11.66
C ARG A 105 -1.79 2.03 12.42
N LYS A 106 -1.92 1.99 13.75
CA LYS A 106 -1.92 3.19 14.59
C LYS A 106 -0.63 3.99 14.41
N LYS A 107 0.52 3.33 14.54
CA LYS A 107 1.83 3.96 14.33
C LYS A 107 1.97 4.56 12.94
N ALA A 108 1.46 3.90 11.90
CA ALA A 108 1.47 4.45 10.55
C ALA A 108 0.65 5.73 10.41
N LEU A 109 -0.50 5.81 11.08
CA LEU A 109 -1.31 7.03 11.09
C LEU A 109 -0.61 8.14 11.88
N ASP A 110 -0.10 7.85 13.08
CA ASP A 110 0.60 8.81 13.93
C ASP A 110 1.81 9.41 13.20
N ASP A 111 2.63 8.56 12.59
CA ASP A 111 3.78 9.04 11.84
C ASP A 111 3.39 9.84 10.58
N ILE A 112 2.28 9.52 9.90
CA ILE A 112 1.80 10.32 8.76
C ILE A 112 1.40 11.71 9.23
N VAL A 113 0.72 11.81 10.36
CA VAL A 113 0.34 13.09 10.96
C VAL A 113 1.60 13.90 11.26
N GLU A 114 2.59 13.31 11.93
CA GLU A 114 3.86 13.96 12.24
C GLU A 114 4.55 14.51 10.98
N VAL A 115 4.73 13.66 9.97
CA VAL A 115 5.37 14.03 8.71
C VAL A 115 4.59 15.14 8.01
N LYS A 116 3.25 15.03 7.95
CA LYS A 116 2.44 16.02 7.24
C LYS A 116 2.47 17.38 7.94
N VAL A 117 2.45 17.42 9.27
CA VAL A 117 2.59 18.66 10.04
C VAL A 117 3.96 19.31 9.78
N GLN A 118 5.04 18.53 9.74
CA GLN A 118 6.36 19.04 9.37
C GLN A 118 6.39 19.60 7.94
N GLN A 119 5.77 18.90 6.98
CA GLN A 119 5.67 19.35 5.59
C GLN A 119 4.84 20.64 5.47
N ILE A 120 3.75 20.77 6.22
CA ILE A 120 2.93 21.98 6.24
C ILE A 120 3.76 23.16 6.75
N LEU A 121 4.45 23.00 7.89
CA LEU A 121 5.31 24.04 8.42
C LEU A 121 6.44 24.41 7.45
N ALA A 122 7.05 23.41 6.80
CA ALA A 122 8.02 23.63 5.74
C ALA A 122 7.43 24.43 4.57
N LYS A 123 6.20 24.14 4.14
CA LYS A 123 5.53 24.89 3.07
C LYS A 123 5.26 26.34 3.49
N GLU A 124 4.77 26.55 4.71
CA GLU A 124 4.52 27.89 5.27
C GLU A 124 5.78 28.74 5.39
N LYS A 125 6.93 28.12 5.64
CA LYS A 125 8.23 28.81 5.71
C LYS A 125 8.88 29.03 4.34
N GLY A 126 8.20 28.71 3.24
CA GLY A 126 8.76 28.81 1.89
C GLY A 126 9.92 27.83 1.67
N ILE A 127 9.98 26.79 2.49
CA ILE A 127 10.99 25.75 2.46
C ILE A 127 10.58 24.81 1.30
N ILE A 128 9.49 24.05 1.41
CA ILE A 128 8.99 23.25 0.27
C ILE A 128 7.92 24.02 -0.50
N GLU A 129 7.79 23.72 -1.79
CA GLU A 129 6.70 24.25 -2.61
C GLU A 129 5.38 23.53 -2.34
N SER A 130 5.45 22.24 -1.97
CA SER A 130 4.26 21.40 -1.82
C SER A 130 4.38 20.27 -0.81
N THR A 131 3.23 19.95 -0.24
CA THR A 131 2.91 18.85 0.68
C THR A 131 2.35 17.62 -0.06
N ASP A 132 2.05 17.73 -1.36
CA ASP A 132 1.40 16.68 -2.14
C ASP A 132 2.36 15.52 -2.45
N TYR A 133 1.93 14.30 -2.13
CA TYR A 133 2.75 13.11 -2.29
C TYR A 133 3.10 12.80 -3.77
N LYS A 134 2.26 13.17 -4.74
CA LYS A 134 2.55 12.97 -6.17
C LYS A 134 3.71 13.88 -6.59
N GLU A 135 3.70 15.12 -6.12
CA GLU A 135 4.75 16.09 -6.43
C GLU A 135 6.07 15.68 -5.80
N PHE A 136 6.04 15.23 -4.53
CA PHE A 136 7.20 14.60 -3.90
C PHE A 136 7.77 13.43 -4.73
N LEU A 137 6.92 12.52 -5.24
CA LEU A 137 7.40 11.40 -6.05
C LEU A 137 8.05 11.87 -7.37
N LYS A 138 7.53 12.93 -7.99
CA LYS A 138 8.09 13.54 -9.19
C LYS A 138 9.43 14.20 -8.91
N GLU A 139 9.54 14.95 -7.82
CA GLU A 139 10.78 15.56 -7.36
C GLU A 139 11.85 14.52 -7.06
N LEU A 140 11.49 13.45 -6.34
CA LEU A 140 12.39 12.33 -6.04
C LEU A 140 12.92 11.66 -7.31
N GLU A 141 12.07 11.45 -8.31
CA GLU A 141 12.51 10.89 -9.59
C GLU A 141 13.45 11.85 -10.32
N ASN A 142 13.14 13.15 -10.31
CA ASN A 142 13.97 14.16 -10.93
C ASN A 142 15.35 14.26 -10.26
N GLU A 143 15.40 14.24 -8.93
CA GLU A 143 16.64 14.23 -8.15
C GLU A 143 17.47 12.98 -8.47
N ASN A 144 16.84 11.80 -8.52
CA ASN A 144 17.52 10.56 -8.91
C ASN A 144 18.10 10.63 -10.34
N ARG A 145 17.42 11.30 -11.28
CA ARG A 145 17.98 11.55 -12.63
C ARG A 145 19.17 12.51 -12.58
N GLN A 146 19.03 13.65 -11.90
CA GLN A 146 20.10 14.64 -11.75
C GLN A 146 21.36 14.04 -11.13
N ARG A 147 21.21 13.20 -10.09
CA ARG A 147 22.34 12.49 -9.46
C ARG A 147 23.04 11.55 -10.42
N LYS A 148 22.30 10.79 -11.22
CA LYS A 148 22.88 9.91 -12.24
C LYS A 148 23.64 10.70 -13.30
N ASP A 149 23.11 11.83 -13.74
CA ASP A 149 23.77 12.66 -14.74
C ASP A 149 25.00 13.39 -14.16
N ALA A 150 24.94 13.82 -12.89
CA ALA A 150 26.09 14.38 -12.19
C ALA A 150 27.27 13.39 -12.16
N LEU A 151 27.01 12.10 -11.88
CA LEU A 151 28.04 11.07 -11.91
C LEU A 151 28.67 10.87 -13.29
N LYS A 152 27.86 10.89 -14.36
CA LYS A 152 28.38 10.80 -15.74
C LYS A 152 29.35 11.94 -16.08
N HIS A 153 29.15 13.10 -15.46
CA HIS A 153 29.98 14.29 -15.65
C HIS A 153 31.04 14.46 -14.55
N ASN A 154 31.36 13.40 -13.80
CA ASN A 154 32.35 13.40 -12.70
C ASN A 154 32.11 14.49 -11.63
N LYS A 155 30.86 14.90 -11.44
CA LYS A 155 30.48 15.81 -10.36
C LYS A 155 30.33 15.05 -9.05
N ILE A 156 30.72 15.68 -7.95
CA ILE A 156 30.60 15.10 -6.61
C ILE A 156 29.10 14.96 -6.27
N VAL A 157 28.68 13.73 -5.94
CA VAL A 157 27.34 13.43 -5.43
C VAL A 157 27.45 12.99 -3.98
N TYR A 158 26.70 13.65 -3.09
CA TYR A 158 26.68 13.32 -1.66
C TYR A 158 25.51 12.38 -1.33
N GLY A 159 25.78 11.39 -0.49
CA GLY A 159 24.77 10.39 -0.09
C GLY A 159 24.49 9.33 -1.17
N PRO A 160 23.37 8.61 -1.06
CA PRO A 160 23.03 7.54 -1.99
C PRO A 160 22.83 8.03 -3.43
N ILE A 161 23.34 7.28 -4.41
CA ILE A 161 23.15 7.58 -5.84
C ILE A 161 21.67 7.50 -6.21
N ILE A 162 20.96 6.52 -5.64
CA ILE A 162 19.53 6.33 -5.81
C ILE A 162 18.88 6.43 -4.44
N MET A 163 17.95 7.35 -4.29
CA MET A 163 17.10 7.47 -3.12
C MET A 163 15.85 6.60 -3.29
N GLY A 164 15.69 5.62 -2.39
CA GLY A 164 14.52 4.76 -2.32
C GLY A 164 13.35 5.47 -1.65
N LYS A 165 12.10 5.05 -1.94
CA LYS A 165 10.87 5.73 -1.47
C LYS A 165 10.54 5.49 0.01
N LEU A 166 11.26 4.60 0.68
CA LEU A 166 10.88 4.00 1.97
C LEU A 166 10.93 4.94 3.19
N ASN A 167 11.55 6.11 3.07
CA ASN A 167 11.66 7.04 4.19
C ASN A 167 11.50 8.50 3.72
N ILE A 168 10.24 8.95 3.63
CA ILE A 168 9.88 10.30 3.18
C ILE A 168 10.60 11.37 4.03
N SER A 169 10.64 11.21 5.36
CA SER A 169 11.26 12.18 6.27
C SER A 169 12.77 12.34 6.00
N SER A 170 13.51 11.23 5.83
CA SER A 170 14.95 11.31 5.54
C SER A 170 15.24 11.82 4.13
N ILE A 171 14.38 11.49 3.16
CA ILE A 171 14.51 11.96 1.77
C ILE A 171 14.29 13.47 1.70
N LEU A 172 13.27 13.98 2.39
CA LEU A 172 13.06 15.42 2.51
C LEU A 172 14.32 16.05 3.10
N LEU A 173 14.77 15.66 4.28
CA LEU A 173 15.99 16.22 4.90
C LEU A 173 17.23 16.20 3.97
N THR A 174 17.37 15.18 3.13
CA THR A 174 18.48 15.07 2.17
C THR A 174 18.32 16.04 0.99
N ILE A 175 17.13 16.13 0.39
CA ILE A 175 16.83 17.10 -0.68
C ILE A 175 16.99 18.53 -0.14
N TRP A 176 16.53 18.75 1.09
CA TRP A 176 16.63 19.99 1.87
C TRP A 176 18.07 20.48 2.01
N PHE A 177 18.97 19.63 2.51
CA PHE A 177 20.38 19.98 2.71
C PHE A 177 21.11 20.29 1.41
N GLN A 178 20.63 19.76 0.28
CA GLN A 178 21.24 19.96 -1.03
C GLN A 178 20.73 21.23 -1.71
N SER A 179 19.45 21.59 -1.49
CA SER A 179 18.86 22.84 -2.02
C SER A 179 19.42 24.09 -1.33
N LEU A 180 19.65 24.01 -0.01
CA LEU A 180 20.26 25.10 0.78
C LEU A 180 21.71 25.45 0.35
N ARG A 181 22.40 24.57 -0.39
CA ARG A 181 23.75 24.83 -0.92
C ARG A 181 23.77 25.53 -2.28
N LYS A 182 22.63 25.66 -2.95
CA LYS A 182 22.51 26.37 -4.22
C LYS A 182 22.19 27.87 -4.04
N ILE A 183 22.01 28.31 -2.79
CA ILE A 183 21.87 29.69 -2.36
C ILE A 183 23.22 30.14 -1.79
#